data_AF-A0A1J4YR66-F1
#
_entry.id   AF-A0A1J4YR66-F1
#
_cell.length_a   1.000
_cell.length_b   1.000
_cell.length_c   1.000
_cell.angle_alpha   90.00
_cell.angle_beta   90.00
_cell.angle_gamma   90.00
#
_symmetry.space_group_name_H-M   'P 1'
#
loop_
_entity.id
_entity.type
_entity.pdbx_description
1 polymer ?
#
loop_
_entity_poly.entity_id
_entity_poly.type
_entity_poly.pdbx_seq_one_letter_code
_entity_poly.pdbx_strand_id
1 'polypeptide(L)'
;MMAKKLAAIDAIKLTNVQMAGLNNHKIESLNISNLSMQPLLTGAGSLKLATIDVQKINADLKGQAGFASLVLKQLQTGAMAGGDDSMSLQRLELTGLNTPPGKTLNLKSLGMQGFDLHQKQGEQLLASINQAELKQFAMTGTDKGTFDSLILNGVELPASGNRSLGSIGAIVASEATLDTSGNYHLNKLQFDGLNTTLVKQKSGKMLVLDDLAAGAPKGPVKESAKKEPAAVSAAAQTGKSVDTSLIIDELLISRGSRMVYRDESVLPPLLTDMRVKHFRFAPLDLSGKQMANLICWWISEDRVRSV
;
A
#
# COMPACT_ATOMS: atom_id res chain seq x y z
N MET A 1 -38.91 -12.44 -12.90
CA MET A 1 -37.79 -11.72 -12.24
C MET A 1 -36.73 -12.75 -11.87
N MET A 2 -35.52 -12.67 -12.44
CA MET A 2 -34.40 -13.51 -11.99
C MET A 2 -33.81 -12.91 -10.70
N ALA A 3 -33.68 -13.72 -9.66
CA ALA A 3 -33.04 -13.32 -8.41
C ALA A 3 -31.56 -12.99 -8.68
N LYS A 4 -31.14 -11.76 -8.36
CA LYS A 4 -29.76 -11.31 -8.50
C LYS A 4 -28.92 -12.00 -7.42
N LYS A 5 -28.00 -12.88 -7.83
CA LYS A 5 -27.12 -13.61 -6.89
C LYS A 5 -26.14 -12.63 -6.23
N LEU A 6 -26.18 -12.57 -4.91
CA LEU A 6 -25.40 -11.65 -4.06
C LEU A 6 -23.95 -12.07 -3.86
N ALA A 7 -23.77 -13.38 -3.75
CA ALA A 7 -22.48 -14.04 -3.77
C ALA A 7 -22.67 -15.34 -4.55
N ALA A 8 -21.69 -15.67 -5.38
CA ALA A 8 -21.59 -16.97 -6.01
C ALA A 8 -20.25 -17.60 -5.63
N ILE A 9 -20.33 -18.84 -5.17
CA ILE A 9 -19.18 -19.71 -4.86
C ILE A 9 -19.44 -20.98 -5.64
N ASP A 10 -18.49 -21.36 -6.51
CA ASP A 10 -18.65 -22.56 -7.32
C ASP A 10 -18.39 -23.83 -6.49
N ALA A 11 -17.36 -23.79 -5.63
CA ALA A 11 -17.00 -24.93 -4.81
C ALA A 11 -16.30 -24.53 -3.51
N ILE A 12 -16.64 -25.26 -2.44
CA ILE A 12 -15.88 -25.31 -1.18
C ILE A 12 -15.44 -26.76 -1.00
N LYS A 13 -14.13 -27.00 -0.96
CA LYS A 13 -13.55 -28.32 -0.72
C LYS A 13 -12.73 -28.32 0.57
N LEU A 14 -13.08 -29.24 1.45
CA LEU A 14 -12.33 -29.55 2.67
C LEU A 14 -11.65 -30.91 2.48
N THR A 15 -10.37 -31.01 2.84
CA THR A 15 -9.63 -32.27 2.79
C THR A 15 -9.09 -32.61 4.17
N ASN A 16 -9.24 -33.88 4.58
CA ASN A 16 -8.74 -34.45 5.83
C ASN A 16 -9.11 -33.61 7.06
N VAL A 17 -10.42 -33.39 7.22
CA VAL A 17 -10.98 -32.74 8.42
C VAL A 17 -10.88 -33.71 9.59
N GLN A 18 -10.14 -33.34 10.62
CA GLN A 18 -10.04 -34.07 11.86
C GLN A 18 -10.64 -33.24 12.99
N MET A 19 -11.65 -33.80 13.62
CA MET A 19 -12.22 -33.26 14.85
C MET A 19 -11.85 -34.23 15.97
N ALA A 20 -10.87 -33.86 16.79
CA ALA A 20 -10.43 -34.68 17.92
C ALA A 20 -11.10 -34.16 19.20
N GLY A 21 -12.28 -34.70 19.50
CA GLY A 21 -13.11 -34.28 20.64
C GLY A 21 -13.65 -32.84 20.51
N LEU A 22 -14.12 -32.27 21.62
CA LEU A 22 -14.63 -30.89 21.67
C LEU A 22 -13.54 -29.82 21.50
N ASN A 23 -12.26 -30.19 21.67
CA ASN A 23 -11.23 -29.22 22.04
C ASN A 23 -10.21 -28.91 20.94
N ASN A 24 -10.18 -29.67 19.84
CA ASN A 24 -9.18 -29.50 18.79
C ASN A 24 -9.76 -29.77 17.39
N HIS A 25 -9.72 -28.74 16.54
CA HIS A 25 -10.14 -28.82 15.15
C HIS A 25 -8.93 -28.63 14.26
N LYS A 26 -8.63 -29.65 13.46
CA LYS A 26 -7.54 -29.63 12.50
C LYS A 26 -8.10 -29.85 11.09
N ILE A 27 -7.77 -28.93 10.19
CA ILE A 27 -8.09 -29.06 8.77
C ILE A 27 -6.77 -29.03 8.02
N GLU A 28 -6.48 -30.09 7.27
CA GLU A 28 -5.23 -30.14 6.50
C GLU A 28 -5.25 -29.14 5.34
N SER A 29 -6.37 -29.03 4.62
CA SER A 29 -6.55 -28.02 3.60
C SER A 29 -8.00 -27.58 3.44
N LEU A 30 -8.20 -26.27 3.25
CA LEU A 30 -9.43 -25.66 2.76
C LEU A 30 -9.14 -25.00 1.40
N ASN A 31 -9.90 -25.38 0.38
CA ASN A 31 -9.90 -24.74 -0.93
C ASN A 31 -11.29 -24.15 -1.20
N ILE A 32 -11.34 -22.86 -1.54
CA ILE A 32 -12.53 -22.18 -2.03
C ILE A 32 -12.20 -21.66 -3.42
N SER A 33 -13.00 -22.01 -4.42
CA SER A 33 -12.76 -21.63 -5.81
C SER A 33 -13.89 -20.77 -6.37
N ASN A 34 -13.51 -19.77 -7.17
CA ASN A 34 -14.39 -18.83 -7.87
C ASN A 34 -15.41 -18.15 -6.95
N LEU A 35 -14.91 -17.37 -5.98
CA LEU A 35 -15.74 -16.50 -5.17
C LEU A 35 -15.98 -15.19 -5.92
N SER A 36 -17.25 -14.86 -6.14
CA SER A 36 -17.66 -13.55 -6.63
C SER A 36 -18.71 -12.94 -5.71
N MET A 37 -18.57 -11.64 -5.44
CA MET A 37 -19.50 -10.88 -4.60
C MET A 37 -19.90 -9.57 -5.29
N GLN A 38 -21.20 -9.27 -5.26
CA GLN A 38 -21.77 -7.99 -5.68
C GLN A 38 -22.48 -7.33 -4.48
N PRO A 39 -22.12 -6.10 -4.06
CA PRO A 39 -22.82 -5.40 -2.99
C PRO A 39 -24.26 -5.08 -3.38
N LEU A 40 -25.19 -5.20 -2.43
CA LEU A 40 -26.62 -5.00 -2.68
C LEU A 40 -27.06 -3.53 -2.60
N LEU A 41 -26.37 -2.65 -1.86
CA LEU A 41 -27.03 -1.43 -1.36
C LEU A 41 -26.22 -0.11 -1.29
N THR A 42 -24.91 -0.05 -1.55
CA THR A 42 -24.16 1.24 -1.41
C THR A 42 -23.03 1.54 -2.40
N GLY A 43 -22.79 0.74 -3.44
CA GLY A 43 -21.76 1.07 -4.45
C GLY A 43 -21.65 0.06 -5.57
N ALA A 44 -21.19 0.52 -6.74
CA ALA A 44 -21.03 -0.24 -7.98
C ALA A 44 -19.90 -1.28 -7.95
N GLY A 45 -19.50 -1.75 -6.77
CA GLY A 45 -18.31 -2.58 -6.60
C GLY A 45 -18.50 -4.01 -7.07
N SER A 46 -17.42 -4.65 -7.52
CA SER A 46 -17.36 -6.10 -7.67
C SER A 46 -16.08 -6.64 -7.06
N LEU A 47 -16.15 -7.83 -6.47
CA LEU A 47 -15.02 -8.58 -5.97
C LEU A 47 -15.00 -9.94 -6.68
N LYS A 48 -13.86 -10.29 -7.28
CA LYS A 48 -13.60 -11.61 -7.87
C LYS A 48 -12.35 -12.20 -7.27
N LEU A 49 -12.44 -13.46 -6.87
CA LEU A 49 -11.37 -14.25 -6.29
C LEU A 49 -11.38 -15.64 -6.93
N ALA A 50 -10.30 -16.00 -7.63
CA ALA A 50 -10.23 -17.29 -8.31
C ALA A 50 -10.04 -18.44 -7.31
N THR A 51 -9.16 -18.30 -6.33
CA THR A 51 -8.91 -19.36 -5.35
C THR A 51 -8.44 -18.82 -4.00
N ILE A 52 -8.92 -19.44 -2.93
CA ILE A 52 -8.41 -19.35 -1.56
C ILE A 52 -7.94 -20.73 -1.15
N ASP A 53 -6.64 -20.89 -0.94
CA ASP A 53 -5.98 -22.13 -0.51
C ASP A 53 -5.40 -21.92 0.89
N VAL A 54 -5.94 -22.58 1.92
CA VAL A 54 -5.41 -22.52 3.29
C VAL A 54 -4.95 -23.90 3.72
N GLN A 55 -3.73 -24.00 4.26
CA GLN A 55 -3.11 -25.26 4.65
C GLN A 55 -2.76 -25.31 6.14
N LYS A 56 -2.96 -26.51 6.73
CA LYS A 56 -2.64 -26.86 8.12
C LYS A 56 -3.27 -25.88 9.11
N ILE A 57 -4.59 -25.72 9.02
CA ILE A 57 -5.37 -24.90 9.96
C ILE A 57 -5.43 -25.64 11.29
N ASN A 58 -5.06 -24.96 12.36
CA ASN A 58 -5.20 -25.43 13.72
C ASN A 58 -5.91 -24.36 14.55
N ALA A 59 -6.97 -24.75 15.26
CA ALA A 59 -7.67 -23.91 16.20
C ALA A 59 -8.06 -24.71 17.44
N ASP A 60 -7.80 -24.15 18.62
CA ASP A 60 -8.21 -24.74 19.90
C ASP A 60 -9.22 -23.85 20.65
N LEU A 61 -9.96 -24.45 21.59
CA LEU A 61 -10.91 -23.71 22.43
C LEU A 61 -10.23 -22.73 23.41
N LYS A 62 -8.90 -22.76 23.53
CA LYS A 62 -8.15 -21.81 24.35
C LYS A 62 -7.93 -20.49 23.60
N GLY A 63 -8.24 -20.44 22.30
CA GLY A 63 -8.11 -19.26 21.45
C GLY A 63 -6.79 -19.22 20.67
N GLN A 64 -6.04 -20.33 20.60
CA GLN A 64 -4.94 -20.45 19.65
C GLN A 64 -5.52 -20.66 18.26
N ALA A 65 -5.09 -19.84 17.31
CA ALA A 65 -5.40 -20.01 15.90
C ALA A 65 -4.12 -19.83 15.08
N GLY A 66 -3.98 -20.63 14.03
CA GLY A 66 -2.85 -20.52 13.13
C GLY A 66 -3.03 -21.35 11.87
N PHE A 67 -2.23 -21.03 10.86
CA PHE A 67 -2.13 -21.79 9.63
C PHE A 67 -0.70 -21.74 9.11
N ALA A 68 -0.28 -22.80 8.41
CA ALA A 68 1.06 -22.85 7.83
C ALA A 68 1.17 -22.00 6.57
N SER A 69 0.12 -21.98 5.73
CA SER A 69 0.07 -21.24 4.48
C SER A 69 -1.34 -20.80 4.18
N LEU A 70 -1.50 -19.57 3.69
CA LEU A 70 -2.72 -19.07 3.03
C LEU A 70 -2.30 -18.45 1.70
N VAL A 71 -2.88 -18.92 0.60
CA VAL A 71 -2.63 -18.41 -0.75
C VAL A 71 -3.95 -17.95 -1.35
N LEU A 72 -4.00 -16.67 -1.76
CA LEU A 72 -5.05 -16.15 -2.61
C LEU A 72 -4.52 -16.03 -4.03
N LYS A 73 -5.28 -16.50 -5.01
CA LYS A 73 -4.96 -16.35 -6.43
C LYS A 73 -6.00 -15.47 -7.09
N GLN A 74 -5.51 -14.50 -7.87
CA GLN A 74 -6.30 -13.59 -8.70
C GLN A 74 -7.43 -12.93 -7.92
N LEU A 75 -7.07 -11.94 -7.12
CA LEU A 75 -7.97 -10.98 -6.51
C LEU A 75 -8.16 -9.81 -7.47
N GLN A 76 -9.40 -9.48 -7.78
CA GLN A 76 -9.75 -8.30 -8.56
C GLN A 76 -10.92 -7.59 -7.89
N THR A 77 -10.79 -6.28 -7.72
CA THR A 77 -11.89 -5.40 -7.35
C THR A 77 -12.11 -4.37 -8.45
N GLY A 78 -13.38 -4.06 -8.72
CA GLY A 78 -13.76 -2.94 -9.57
C GLY A 78 -14.75 -2.04 -8.85
N ALA A 79 -14.72 -0.74 -9.14
CA ALA A 79 -15.60 0.29 -8.60
C ALA A 79 -15.70 0.26 -7.06
N MET A 80 -14.53 0.41 -6.42
CA MET A 80 -14.42 0.53 -4.96
C MET A 80 -15.22 1.76 -4.45
N ALA A 81 -15.71 1.69 -3.21
CA ALA A 81 -16.68 2.64 -2.67
C ALA A 81 -16.32 4.12 -2.94
N GLY A 82 -17.12 4.79 -3.77
CA GLY A 82 -16.99 6.22 -4.08
C GLY A 82 -16.39 6.56 -5.46
N GLY A 83 -16.03 5.59 -6.29
CA GLY A 83 -15.48 5.88 -7.63
C GLY A 83 -15.31 4.67 -8.55
N ASP A 84 -14.69 4.92 -9.70
CA ASP A 84 -14.42 3.93 -10.75
C ASP A 84 -13.03 3.28 -10.60
N ASP A 85 -12.58 3.16 -9.36
CA ASP A 85 -11.24 2.66 -9.04
C ASP A 85 -11.23 1.14 -9.09
N SER A 86 -10.12 0.58 -9.54
CA SER A 86 -9.93 -0.87 -9.63
C SER A 86 -8.60 -1.29 -9.04
N MET A 87 -8.61 -2.46 -8.39
CA MET A 87 -7.44 -3.07 -7.79
C MET A 87 -7.31 -4.47 -8.38
N SER A 88 -6.10 -4.85 -8.77
CA SER A 88 -5.80 -6.21 -9.17
C SER A 88 -4.61 -6.74 -8.37
N LEU A 89 -4.67 -8.03 -8.03
CA LEU A 89 -3.60 -8.73 -7.33
C LEU A 89 -3.56 -10.17 -7.84
N GLN A 90 -2.45 -10.55 -8.48
CA GLN A 90 -2.32 -11.88 -9.06
C GLN A 90 -2.16 -12.96 -7.99
N ARG A 91 -1.41 -12.68 -6.92
CA ARG A 91 -1.18 -13.61 -5.83
C ARG A 91 -0.92 -12.90 -4.51
N LEU A 92 -1.53 -13.41 -3.44
CA LEU A 92 -1.19 -13.11 -2.05
C LEU A 92 -0.80 -14.42 -1.37
N GLU A 93 0.28 -14.42 -0.60
CA GLU A 93 0.75 -15.58 0.14
C GLU A 93 1.16 -15.19 1.56
N LEU A 94 0.56 -15.83 2.57
CA LEU A 94 0.92 -15.67 3.97
C LEU A 94 1.47 -17.00 4.47
N THR A 95 2.63 -16.98 5.10
CA THR A 95 3.28 -18.18 5.63
C THR A 95 3.50 -18.08 7.13
N GLY A 96 3.15 -19.15 7.85
CA GLY A 96 3.46 -19.32 9.26
C GLY A 96 2.74 -18.32 10.17
N LEU A 97 1.43 -18.14 10.00
CA LEU A 97 0.64 -17.33 10.92
C LEU A 97 0.42 -18.12 12.22
N ASN A 98 0.74 -17.50 13.35
CA ASN A 98 0.44 -18.02 14.68
C ASN A 98 -0.01 -16.90 15.60
N THR A 99 -1.16 -17.08 16.25
CA THR A 99 -1.69 -16.15 17.25
C THR A 99 -2.03 -16.92 18.53
N PRO A 100 -1.14 -16.93 19.55
CA PRO A 100 -1.53 -17.44 20.85
C PRO A 100 -2.54 -16.48 21.52
N PRO A 101 -3.47 -16.99 22.33
CA PRO A 101 -4.53 -16.20 22.93
C PRO A 101 -3.96 -15.11 23.84
N GLY A 102 -4.40 -13.86 23.60
CA GLY A 102 -3.92 -12.67 24.32
C GLY A 102 -2.43 -12.36 24.10
N LYS A 103 -1.82 -12.88 23.03
CA LYS A 103 -0.38 -12.69 22.71
C LYS A 103 -0.19 -12.07 21.33
N THR A 104 1.07 -11.91 20.97
CA THR A 104 1.56 -11.41 19.71
C THR A 104 1.10 -12.27 18.53
N LEU A 105 0.49 -11.65 17.53
CA LEU A 105 0.36 -12.20 16.19
C LEU A 105 1.74 -12.27 15.56
N ASN A 106 2.14 -13.45 15.09
CA ASN A 106 3.39 -13.65 14.37
C ASN A 106 3.08 -14.16 12.97
N LEU A 107 3.73 -13.57 11.97
CA LEU A 107 3.67 -13.97 10.58
C LEU A 107 5.10 -14.04 10.03
N LYS A 108 5.52 -15.25 9.66
CA LYS A 108 6.89 -15.47 9.15
C LYS A 108 7.14 -14.69 7.87
N SER A 109 6.18 -14.71 6.95
CA SER A 109 6.25 -13.89 5.73
C SER A 109 4.88 -13.59 5.12
N LEU A 110 4.81 -12.44 4.44
CA LEU A 110 3.73 -12.09 3.52
C LEU A 110 4.35 -11.76 2.17
N GLY A 111 3.91 -12.44 1.12
CA GLY A 111 4.30 -12.21 -0.26
C GLY A 111 3.12 -11.71 -1.08
N MET A 112 3.35 -10.75 -1.96
CA MET A 112 2.40 -10.31 -2.98
C MET A 112 3.06 -10.35 -4.36
N GLN A 113 2.28 -10.64 -5.40
CA GLN A 113 2.75 -10.58 -6.78
C GLN A 113 1.68 -9.95 -7.67
N GLY A 114 2.14 -9.07 -8.58
CA GLY A 114 1.33 -8.43 -9.60
C GLY A 114 0.18 -7.62 -8.98
N PHE A 115 0.53 -6.61 -8.20
CA PHE A 115 -0.42 -5.67 -7.62
C PHE A 115 -0.53 -4.43 -8.50
N ASP A 116 -1.75 -4.07 -8.91
CA ASP A 116 -2.03 -2.86 -9.67
C ASP A 116 -3.19 -2.10 -9.04
N LEU A 117 -3.05 -0.77 -8.97
CA LEU A 117 -4.10 0.14 -8.56
C LEU A 117 -4.35 1.17 -9.67
N HIS A 118 -5.57 1.20 -10.18
CA HIS A 118 -5.99 2.14 -11.21
C HIS A 118 -7.17 3.00 -10.74
N GLN A 119 -7.20 4.23 -11.25
CA GLN A 119 -8.32 5.17 -11.17
C GLN A 119 -9.07 5.24 -12.50
N LYS A 120 -10.29 5.78 -12.49
CA LYS A 120 -11.08 6.14 -13.68
C LYS A 120 -11.23 4.98 -14.68
N GLN A 121 -11.79 3.86 -14.22
CA GLN A 121 -12.05 2.68 -15.07
C GLN A 121 -10.79 2.07 -15.71
N GLY A 122 -9.61 2.29 -15.13
CA GLY A 122 -8.36 1.70 -15.62
C GLY A 122 -7.45 2.66 -16.38
N GLU A 123 -7.91 3.88 -16.72
CA GLU A 123 -7.16 4.81 -17.55
C GLU A 123 -5.92 5.42 -16.86
N GLN A 124 -5.93 5.45 -15.53
CA GLN A 124 -4.91 6.13 -14.74
C GLN A 124 -4.27 5.17 -13.74
N LEU A 125 -3.02 4.80 -13.97
CA LEU A 125 -2.25 3.99 -13.03
C LEU A 125 -1.88 4.86 -11.82
N LEU A 126 -2.25 4.44 -10.62
CA LEU A 126 -1.85 5.11 -9.37
C LEU A 126 -0.58 4.48 -8.80
N ALA A 127 -0.48 3.15 -8.85
CA ALA A 127 0.72 2.41 -8.48
C ALA A 127 0.64 1.00 -9.05
N SER A 128 1.80 0.45 -9.42
CA SER A 128 1.96 -0.98 -9.64
C SER A 128 3.15 -1.49 -8.83
N ILE A 129 3.05 -2.71 -8.30
CA ILE A 129 4.12 -3.40 -7.60
C ILE A 129 4.19 -4.83 -8.14
N ASN A 130 5.28 -5.17 -8.82
CA ASN A 130 5.48 -6.51 -9.38
C ASN A 130 5.55 -7.57 -8.28
N GLN A 131 6.27 -7.29 -7.20
CA GLN A 131 6.39 -8.20 -6.06
C GLN A 131 6.59 -7.42 -4.75
N ALA A 132 5.91 -7.85 -3.70
CA ALA A 132 6.21 -7.41 -2.33
C ALA A 132 6.54 -8.61 -1.45
N GLU A 133 7.47 -8.44 -0.52
CA GLU A 133 7.81 -9.42 0.50
C GLU A 133 8.01 -8.73 1.85
N LEU A 134 7.24 -9.14 2.85
CA LEU A 134 7.38 -8.76 4.26
C LEU A 134 7.88 -9.97 5.05
N LYS A 135 8.89 -9.81 5.89
CA LYS A 135 9.50 -10.88 6.71
C LYS A 135 9.39 -10.59 8.20
N GLN A 136 9.13 -11.66 8.95
CA GLN A 136 9.14 -11.69 10.41
C GLN A 136 8.26 -10.60 11.03
N PHE A 137 7.02 -10.50 10.55
CA PHE A 137 6.07 -9.54 11.07
C PHE A 137 5.52 -10.03 12.40
N ALA A 138 5.54 -9.16 13.41
CA ALA A 138 4.96 -9.42 14.71
C ALA A 138 4.13 -8.22 15.18
N MET A 139 2.96 -8.47 15.76
CA MET A 139 2.10 -7.42 16.30
C MET A 139 1.49 -7.85 17.64
N THR A 140 1.62 -7.02 18.67
CA THR A 140 0.98 -7.23 19.98
C THR A 140 -0.04 -6.14 20.20
N GLY A 141 -1.32 -6.47 20.24
CA GLY A 141 -2.37 -5.45 20.22
C GLY A 141 -2.39 -4.69 18.90
N THR A 142 -2.86 -3.44 18.91
CA THR A 142 -2.92 -2.54 17.75
C THR A 142 -1.84 -1.47 17.77
N ASP A 143 -1.05 -1.41 18.84
CA ASP A 143 -0.17 -0.31 19.21
C ASP A 143 1.30 -0.74 19.31
N LYS A 144 1.62 -2.02 19.13
CA LYS A 144 3.00 -2.50 19.12
C LYS A 144 3.23 -3.47 17.98
N GLY A 145 4.27 -3.24 17.18
CA GLY A 145 4.60 -4.14 16.08
C GLY A 145 6.05 -4.04 15.63
N THR A 146 6.52 -5.07 14.94
CA THR A 146 7.86 -5.11 14.36
C THR A 146 7.86 -5.88 13.04
N PHE A 147 8.82 -5.58 12.17
CA PHE A 147 9.19 -6.46 11.06
C PHE A 147 10.69 -6.34 10.73
N ASP A 148 11.27 -7.41 10.21
CA ASP A 148 12.70 -7.44 9.86
C ASP A 148 12.95 -6.76 8.50
N SER A 149 12.09 -7.03 7.51
CA SER A 149 12.25 -6.45 6.18
C SER A 149 10.93 -6.37 5.42
N LEU A 150 10.74 -5.27 4.70
CA LEU A 150 9.74 -5.10 3.65
C LEU A 150 10.46 -4.72 2.36
N ILE A 151 10.29 -5.53 1.31
CA ILE A 151 10.88 -5.31 -0.01
C ILE A 151 9.75 -5.17 -1.01
N LEU A 152 9.73 -4.07 -1.76
CA LEU A 152 8.85 -3.85 -2.91
C LEU A 152 9.72 -3.83 -4.16
N ASN A 153 9.49 -4.73 -5.11
CA ASN A 153 10.24 -4.82 -6.37
C ASN A 153 9.38 -4.42 -7.55
N GLY A 154 10.00 -3.76 -8.53
CA GLY A 154 9.36 -3.32 -9.77
C GLY A 154 8.16 -2.42 -9.48
N VAL A 155 8.42 -1.29 -8.81
CA VAL A 155 7.40 -0.31 -8.47
C VAL A 155 7.24 0.64 -9.66
N GLU A 156 6.07 0.66 -10.27
CA GLU A 156 5.73 1.70 -11.25
C GLU A 156 5.05 2.87 -10.54
N LEU A 157 5.54 4.08 -10.84
CA LEU A 157 5.01 5.31 -10.29
C LEU A 157 3.75 5.72 -11.06
N PRO A 158 2.89 6.58 -10.47
CA PRO A 158 1.67 7.02 -11.12
C PRO A 158 1.85 7.48 -12.58
N ALA A 159 0.87 7.17 -13.42
CA ALA A 159 0.83 7.55 -14.82
C ALA A 159 -0.57 8.07 -15.22
N SER A 160 -0.59 9.07 -16.10
CA SER A 160 -1.79 9.68 -16.69
C SER A 160 -1.70 9.57 -18.21
N GLY A 161 -2.55 8.74 -18.81
CA GLY A 161 -2.46 8.40 -20.24
C GLY A 161 -1.07 7.85 -20.59
N ASN A 162 -0.43 8.43 -21.62
CA ASN A 162 0.90 7.99 -22.08
C ASN A 162 2.07 8.61 -21.29
N ARG A 163 1.81 9.20 -20.13
CA ARG A 163 2.80 9.95 -19.34
C ARG A 163 2.97 9.31 -17.97
N SER A 164 4.16 8.80 -17.68
CA SER A 164 4.51 8.16 -16.42
C SER A 164 5.49 9.02 -15.63
N LEU A 165 5.35 9.01 -14.29
CA LEU A 165 6.38 9.55 -13.39
C LEU A 165 7.65 8.70 -13.36
N GLY A 166 7.60 7.47 -13.90
CA GLY A 166 8.74 6.55 -14.00
C GLY A 166 8.56 5.31 -13.12
N SER A 167 9.66 4.80 -12.59
CA SER A 167 9.70 3.56 -11.80
C SER A 167 10.77 3.58 -10.72
N ILE A 168 10.66 2.65 -9.78
CA ILE A 168 11.69 2.32 -8.80
C ILE A 168 11.93 0.82 -8.91
N GLY A 169 13.19 0.42 -9.11
CA GLY A 169 13.59 -0.98 -9.20
C GLY A 169 13.26 -1.76 -7.93
N ALA A 170 13.65 -1.24 -6.76
CA ALA A 170 13.21 -1.76 -5.47
C ALA A 170 13.12 -0.68 -4.37
N ILE A 171 12.22 -0.89 -3.42
CA ILE A 171 12.15 -0.16 -2.16
C ILE A 171 12.38 -1.17 -1.03
N VAL A 172 13.39 -0.95 -0.20
CA VAL A 172 13.76 -1.84 0.90
C VAL A 172 13.65 -1.08 2.21
N ALA A 173 12.72 -1.47 3.06
CA ALA A 173 12.63 -1.04 4.45
C ALA A 173 13.15 -2.17 5.35
N SER A 174 14.05 -1.88 6.28
CA SER A 174 14.65 -2.88 7.17
C SER A 174 14.49 -2.46 8.64
N GLU A 175 14.16 -3.45 9.47
CA GLU A 175 14.05 -3.35 10.93
C GLU A 175 13.15 -2.18 11.36
N ALA A 176 11.84 -2.39 11.21
CA ALA A 176 10.87 -1.44 11.68
C ALA A 176 10.31 -1.85 13.04
N THR A 177 10.06 -0.86 13.89
CA THR A 177 9.39 -1.02 15.16
C THR A 177 8.33 0.06 15.36
N LEU A 178 7.20 -0.35 15.92
CA LEU A 178 6.15 0.51 16.45
C LEU A 178 6.06 0.22 17.94
N ASP A 179 6.27 1.26 18.76
CA ASP A 179 6.10 1.17 20.21
C ASP A 179 4.69 1.59 20.67
N THR A 180 4.37 1.25 21.91
CA THR A 180 3.07 1.56 22.54
C THR A 180 2.80 3.05 22.71
N SER A 181 3.81 3.90 22.51
CA SER A 181 3.67 5.36 22.50
C SER A 181 3.34 5.91 21.11
N GLY A 182 3.22 5.05 20.09
CA GLY A 182 2.96 5.42 18.72
C GLY A 182 4.20 5.92 17.99
N ASN A 183 5.40 5.70 18.52
CA ASN A 183 6.62 6.04 17.80
C ASN A 183 6.95 4.94 16.79
N TYR A 184 7.16 5.37 15.56
CA TYR A 184 7.60 4.53 14.47
C TYR A 184 9.09 4.75 14.26
N HIS A 185 9.86 3.68 14.34
CA HIS A 185 11.28 3.68 14.06
C HIS A 185 11.59 2.70 12.95
N LEU A 186 12.41 3.13 12.00
CA LEU A 186 12.89 2.33 10.89
C LEU A 186 14.40 2.50 10.80
N ASN A 187 15.15 1.40 10.90
CA ASN A 187 16.60 1.49 10.79
C ASN A 187 17.02 1.98 9.39
N LYS A 188 16.43 1.40 8.34
CA LYS A 188 16.86 1.71 6.97
C LYS A 188 15.72 1.77 5.97
N LEU A 189 15.73 2.80 5.14
CA LEU A 189 14.90 2.92 3.94
C LEU A 189 15.78 3.16 2.71
N GLN A 190 15.74 2.25 1.73
CA GLN A 190 16.57 2.31 0.53
C GLN A 190 15.73 2.27 -0.73
N PHE A 191 16.06 3.14 -1.67
CA PHE A 191 15.50 3.18 -3.02
C PHE A 191 16.55 2.75 -4.04
N ASP A 192 16.28 1.65 -4.74
CA ASP A 192 17.16 1.08 -5.75
C ASP A 192 16.61 1.31 -7.16
N GLY A 193 17.48 1.77 -8.05
CA GLY A 193 17.11 1.98 -9.46
C GLY A 193 15.95 2.95 -9.64
N LEU A 194 15.89 4.02 -8.84
CA LEU A 194 14.91 5.10 -9.05
C LEU A 194 15.15 5.71 -10.43
N ASN A 195 14.12 5.77 -11.26
CA ASN A 195 14.15 6.39 -12.58
C ASN A 195 12.89 7.20 -12.76
N THR A 196 12.97 8.51 -12.59
CA THR A 196 11.79 9.39 -12.60
C THR A 196 11.91 10.54 -13.58
N THR A 197 10.77 10.99 -14.12
CA THR A 197 10.68 12.17 -14.98
C THR A 197 9.66 13.15 -14.42
N LEU A 198 10.10 14.39 -14.21
CA LEU A 198 9.30 15.50 -13.73
C LEU A 198 9.23 16.57 -14.82
N VAL A 199 8.03 16.91 -15.27
CA VAL A 199 7.82 17.95 -16.29
C VAL A 199 6.95 19.06 -15.72
N LYS A 200 7.52 20.26 -15.64
CA LYS A 200 6.82 21.51 -15.35
C LYS A 200 6.40 22.15 -16.66
N GLN A 201 5.10 22.33 -16.82
CA GLN A 201 4.47 22.92 -18.00
C GLN A 201 4.63 24.45 -18.01
N LYS A 202 4.37 25.06 -19.18
CA LYS A 202 4.28 26.53 -19.34
C LYS A 202 3.32 27.22 -18.35
N SER A 203 2.27 26.52 -17.95
CA SER A 203 1.29 26.97 -16.95
C SER A 203 1.83 26.96 -15.52
N GLY A 204 3.05 26.46 -15.29
CA GLY A 204 3.61 26.20 -13.96
C GLY A 204 3.16 24.88 -13.33
N LYS A 205 2.24 24.16 -13.97
CA LYS A 205 1.71 22.87 -13.52
C LYS A 205 2.66 21.70 -13.77
N MET A 206 2.55 20.65 -12.96
CA MET A 206 3.30 19.40 -13.10
C MET A 206 2.49 18.35 -13.87
N LEU A 207 3.03 17.91 -15.02
CA LEU A 207 2.36 17.16 -16.10
C LEU A 207 1.69 15.81 -15.72
N VAL A 208 1.87 15.30 -14.50
CA VAL A 208 1.22 14.08 -13.99
C VAL A 208 0.67 14.29 -12.58
N LEU A 209 1.40 14.99 -11.71
CA LEU A 209 0.98 15.28 -10.34
C LEU A 209 -0.31 16.09 -10.27
N ASP A 210 -0.47 17.07 -11.17
CA ASP A 210 -1.70 17.89 -11.19
C ASP A 210 -2.88 17.15 -11.83
N ASP A 211 -2.63 16.25 -12.78
CA ASP A 211 -3.68 15.39 -13.37
C ASP A 211 -4.20 14.37 -12.34
N LEU A 212 -3.36 13.91 -11.42
CA LEU A 212 -3.74 13.10 -10.26
C LEU A 212 -4.56 13.92 -9.26
N ALA A 213 -4.13 15.16 -8.95
CA ALA A 213 -4.80 16.02 -7.97
C ALA A 213 -6.18 16.52 -8.45
N ALA A 214 -6.37 16.72 -9.76
CA ALA A 214 -7.63 17.19 -10.33
C ALA A 214 -8.79 16.19 -10.24
N GLY A 215 -8.53 14.94 -9.83
CA GLY A 215 -9.49 13.84 -9.75
C GLY A 215 -10.18 13.65 -8.40
N ALA A 216 -9.91 14.47 -7.37
CA ALA A 216 -10.63 14.36 -6.10
C ALA A 216 -12.14 14.62 -6.35
N PRO A 217 -13.05 13.74 -5.89
CA PRO A 217 -14.48 13.92 -6.12
C PRO A 217 -14.90 15.26 -5.51
N LYS A 218 -15.43 16.16 -6.35
CA LYS A 218 -16.22 17.29 -5.88
C LYS A 218 -17.40 16.67 -5.15
N GLY A 219 -17.39 16.76 -3.82
CA GLY A 219 -18.48 16.31 -2.98
C GLY A 219 -19.83 16.85 -3.48
N PRO A 220 -20.93 16.18 -3.14
CA PRO A 220 -22.24 16.49 -3.68
C PRO A 220 -22.55 17.98 -3.53
N VAL A 221 -22.93 18.57 -4.66
CA VAL A 221 -23.39 19.94 -4.80
C VAL A 221 -24.51 20.17 -3.79
N LYS A 222 -24.38 21.27 -3.03
CA LYS A 222 -25.35 21.82 -2.08
C LYS A 222 -26.80 21.62 -2.55
N GLU A 223 -27.52 20.76 -1.84
CA GLU A 223 -28.97 20.84 -1.78
C GLU A 223 -29.34 21.83 -0.69
N SER A 224 -30.15 22.81 -1.08
CA SER A 224 -30.56 23.97 -0.30
C SER A 224 -31.31 23.56 0.97
N ALA A 225 -30.73 23.79 2.15
CA ALA A 225 -31.43 23.70 3.42
C ALA A 225 -31.53 25.08 4.09
N LYS A 226 -32.79 25.42 4.37
CA LYS A 226 -33.34 26.62 5.02
C LYS A 226 -32.69 26.91 6.39
N LYS A 227 -32.46 28.20 6.69
CA LYS A 227 -32.41 28.82 8.06
C LYS A 227 -33.52 28.24 8.96
N GLU A 228 -33.46 28.03 10.28
CA GLU A 228 -32.65 28.38 11.49
C GLU A 228 -33.36 27.67 12.70
N PRO A 229 -33.06 27.85 14.01
CA PRO A 229 -31.81 27.83 14.80
C PRO A 229 -31.78 26.81 15.98
N ALA A 230 -30.56 26.57 16.47
CA ALA A 230 -30.05 26.32 17.84
C ALA A 230 -30.84 25.55 18.92
N ALA A 231 -30.22 24.49 19.46
CA ALA A 231 -30.19 24.19 20.89
C ALA A 231 -28.89 23.45 21.29
N VAL A 232 -28.39 23.83 22.45
CA VAL A 232 -27.06 23.59 23.06
C VAL A 232 -26.92 22.19 23.64
N SER A 233 -25.74 21.55 23.57
CA SER A 233 -25.00 21.09 24.76
C SER A 233 -23.70 20.35 24.43
N ALA A 234 -22.74 20.57 25.33
CA ALA A 234 -21.34 20.21 25.29
C ALA A 234 -21.07 18.71 25.48
N ALA A 235 -19.97 18.24 24.89
CA ALA A 235 -19.05 17.32 25.55
C ALA A 235 -17.65 17.49 24.94
N ALA A 236 -16.73 17.96 25.77
CA ALA A 236 -15.32 17.98 25.48
C ALA A 236 -14.80 16.55 25.26
N GLN A 237 -14.15 16.32 24.14
CA GLN A 237 -12.97 15.44 24.10
C GLN A 237 -11.85 16.24 23.45
N THR A 238 -11.06 16.86 24.31
CA THR A 238 -9.66 17.17 24.07
C THR A 238 -8.97 15.89 23.59
N GLY A 239 -8.92 15.70 22.27
CA GLY A 239 -8.02 14.75 21.67
C GLY A 239 -6.60 15.16 22.06
N LYS A 240 -5.99 14.42 22.99
CA LYS A 240 -4.54 14.44 23.14
C LYS A 240 -3.99 14.08 21.76
N SER A 241 -3.39 15.06 21.10
CA SER A 241 -2.48 14.85 19.99
C SER A 241 -1.42 13.87 20.48
N VAL A 242 -1.55 12.59 20.12
CA VAL A 242 -0.45 11.64 20.30
C VAL A 242 0.64 12.15 19.37
N ASP A 243 1.71 12.68 19.97
CA ASP A 243 2.90 13.18 19.29
C ASP A 243 3.60 11.98 18.63
N THR A 244 3.04 11.54 17.51
CA THR A 244 3.49 10.36 16.76
C THR A 244 4.78 10.77 16.06
N SER A 245 5.90 10.20 16.49
CA SER A 245 7.19 10.44 15.84
C SER A 245 7.49 9.35 14.82
N LEU A 246 8.02 9.72 13.66
CA LEU A 246 8.60 8.80 12.68
C LEU A 246 10.09 9.14 12.59
N ILE A 247 10.92 8.15 12.88
CA ILE A 247 12.37 8.23 12.77
C ILE A 247 12.84 7.18 11.77
N ILE A 248 13.65 7.59 10.80
CA ILE A 248 14.38 6.71 9.90
C ILE A 248 15.87 6.95 10.12
N ASP A 249 16.63 5.96 10.60
CA ASP A 249 18.05 6.19 10.91
C ASP A 249 18.87 6.44 9.65
N GLU A 250 18.56 5.74 8.55
CA GLU A 250 19.24 5.90 7.28
C GLU A 250 18.29 5.82 6.08
N LEU A 251 18.24 6.90 5.29
CA LEU A 251 17.57 6.94 3.98
C LEU A 251 18.62 6.99 2.87
N LEU A 252 18.56 6.04 1.94
CA LEU A 252 19.50 5.89 0.82
C LEU A 252 18.78 5.93 -0.52
N ILE A 253 19.44 6.53 -1.52
CA ILE A 253 19.11 6.34 -2.93
C ILE A 253 20.35 5.76 -3.60
N SER A 254 20.20 4.61 -4.25
CA SER A 254 21.33 3.90 -4.82
C SER A 254 21.94 4.63 -6.00
N ARG A 255 23.27 4.48 -6.11
CA ARG A 255 24.08 5.02 -7.21
C ARG A 255 23.51 4.57 -8.55
N GLY A 256 23.49 5.49 -9.51
CA GLY A 256 22.97 5.26 -10.86
C GLY A 256 21.47 5.50 -11.00
N SER A 257 20.74 5.72 -9.90
CA SER A 257 19.39 6.27 -9.96
C SER A 257 19.36 7.60 -10.71
N ARG A 258 18.28 7.86 -11.44
CA ARG A 258 18.15 8.94 -12.42
C ARG A 258 16.88 9.75 -12.18
N MET A 259 17.01 11.06 -12.27
CA MET A 259 15.88 11.99 -12.31
C MET A 259 16.05 12.91 -13.51
N VAL A 260 15.05 12.94 -14.38
CA VAL A 260 14.97 13.90 -15.48
C VAL A 260 14.00 15.00 -15.08
N TYR A 261 14.46 16.25 -15.07
CA TYR A 261 13.62 17.42 -14.86
C TYR A 261 13.53 18.24 -16.15
N ARG A 262 12.32 18.54 -16.60
CA ARG A 262 12.06 19.42 -17.75
C ARG A 262 11.20 20.60 -17.32
N ASP A 263 11.70 21.83 -17.47
CA ASP A 263 10.93 23.05 -17.27
C ASP A 263 10.58 23.70 -18.62
N GLU A 264 9.31 23.57 -19.02
CA GLU A 264 8.77 24.18 -20.24
C GLU A 264 8.32 25.63 -20.04
N SER A 265 8.36 26.17 -18.82
CA SER A 265 8.02 27.57 -18.53
C SER A 265 9.09 28.58 -18.93
N VAL A 266 10.29 28.11 -19.26
CA VAL A 266 11.42 28.92 -19.74
C VAL A 266 11.73 28.65 -21.22
N LEU A 267 12.40 29.60 -21.89
CA LEU A 267 12.74 29.53 -23.31
C LEU A 267 14.26 29.73 -23.51
N PRO A 268 14.98 28.77 -24.12
CA PRO A 268 14.51 27.41 -24.45
C PRO A 268 14.15 26.61 -23.18
N PRO A 269 13.32 25.55 -23.28
CA PRO A 269 13.00 24.70 -22.13
C PRO A 269 14.27 24.18 -21.45
N LEU A 270 14.30 24.27 -20.12
CA LEU A 270 15.39 23.70 -19.34
C LEU A 270 15.19 22.19 -19.26
N LEU A 271 16.23 21.42 -19.59
CA LEU A 271 16.25 19.97 -19.43
C LEU A 271 17.48 19.60 -18.61
N THR A 272 17.26 18.96 -17.47
CA THR A 272 18.30 18.53 -16.55
C THR A 272 18.19 17.03 -16.35
N ASP A 273 19.28 16.31 -16.62
CA ASP A 273 19.40 14.86 -16.36
C ASP A 273 20.36 14.66 -15.19
N MET A 274 19.82 14.26 -14.05
CA MET A 274 20.55 14.08 -12.81
C MET A 274 20.74 12.60 -12.52
N ARG A 275 21.98 12.20 -12.22
CA ARG A 275 22.30 10.84 -11.78
C ARG A 275 22.89 10.84 -10.38
N VAL A 276 22.41 9.94 -9.53
CA VAL A 276 22.92 9.76 -8.17
C VAL A 276 24.32 9.18 -8.23
N LYS A 277 25.28 9.91 -7.67
CA LYS A 277 26.61 9.37 -7.35
C LYS A 277 26.64 8.86 -5.91
N HIS A 278 26.11 9.66 -5.00
CA HIS A 278 25.99 9.34 -3.59
C HIS A 278 24.80 10.11 -3.00
N PHE A 279 23.90 9.40 -2.32
CA PHE A 279 22.79 10.02 -1.60
C PHE A 279 22.58 9.26 -0.30
N ARG A 280 22.72 9.97 0.82
CA ARG A 280 22.43 9.48 2.16
C ARG A 280 21.85 10.61 2.98
N PHE A 281 20.77 10.32 3.69
CA PHE A 281 20.17 11.21 4.67
C PHE A 281 20.00 10.45 5.98
N ALA A 282 20.59 10.95 7.07
CA ALA A 282 20.62 10.22 8.34
C ALA A 282 20.78 11.18 9.54
N PRO A 283 19.92 11.13 10.56
CA PRO A 283 18.59 10.50 10.55
C PRO A 283 17.55 11.36 9.82
N LEU A 284 16.45 10.77 9.36
CA LEU A 284 15.20 11.48 9.05
C LEU A 284 14.26 11.38 10.23
N ASP A 285 14.22 12.43 11.02
CA ASP A 285 13.29 12.60 12.13
C ASP A 285 12.20 13.60 11.77
N LEU A 286 10.96 13.12 11.60
CA LEU A 286 9.82 13.97 11.29
C LEU A 286 9.28 14.74 12.52
N SER A 287 9.75 14.43 13.74
CA SER A 287 9.38 15.19 14.94
C SER A 287 10.13 16.52 15.07
N GLY A 288 11.19 16.72 14.28
CA GLY A 288 12.03 17.91 14.32
C GLY A 288 12.91 18.03 15.57
N LYS A 289 13.02 16.97 16.38
CA LYS A 289 13.82 16.95 17.61
C LYS A 289 15.30 16.68 17.33
N GLN A 290 15.62 15.98 16.25
CA GLN A 290 16.98 15.66 15.83
C GLN A 290 17.40 16.41 14.56
N MET A 291 18.63 16.92 14.53
CA MET A 291 19.22 17.48 13.32
C MET A 291 19.70 16.38 12.39
N ALA A 292 19.30 16.46 11.13
CA ALA A 292 19.68 15.51 10.10
C ALA A 292 21.02 15.86 9.45
N ASN A 293 21.79 14.84 9.04
CA ASN A 293 22.91 15.00 8.13
C ASN A 293 22.50 14.58 6.72
N LEU A 294 22.56 15.52 5.78
CA LEU A 294 22.36 15.26 4.34
C LEU A 294 23.72 15.20 3.64
N ILE A 295 24.06 14.03 3.08
CA ILE A 295 25.21 13.87 2.18
C ILE A 295 24.65 13.56 0.79
N CYS A 296 24.76 14.53 -0.11
CA CYS A 296 24.09 14.48 -1.40
C CYS A 296 25.02 14.93 -2.52
N TRP A 297 25.27 14.04 -3.48
CA TRP A 297 26.07 14.29 -4.67
C TRP A 297 25.33 13.78 -5.90
N TRP A 298 24.79 14.72 -6.67
CA TRP A 298 24.25 14.46 -8.00
C TRP A 298 25.27 14.87 -9.05
N ILE A 299 25.36 14.08 -10.12
CA ILE A 299 26.02 14.52 -11.34
C ILE A 299 24.91 15.04 -12.25
N SER A 300 24.91 16.35 -12.55
CA SER A 300 24.11 16.88 -13.65
C SER A 300 24.90 16.72 -14.94
N GLU A 301 24.35 16.00 -15.92
CA GLU A 301 24.78 16.15 -17.30
C GLU A 301 23.89 17.23 -17.94
N ASP A 302 24.26 18.50 -17.76
CA ASP A 302 23.63 19.61 -18.49
C ASP A 302 24.02 19.51 -19.97
N ARG A 303 23.31 18.69 -20.73
CA ARG A 303 23.32 18.82 -22.19
C ARG A 303 22.29 19.88 -22.53
N VAL A 304 22.72 21.14 -22.57
CA VAL A 304 22.00 22.18 -23.31
C VAL A 304 22.00 21.76 -24.79
N ARG A 305 21.02 20.95 -25.18
CA ARG A 305 20.67 20.76 -26.58
C ARG A 305 19.58 21.77 -26.87
N SER A 306 19.99 22.91 -27.45
CA SER A 306 19.08 23.71 -28.25
C SER A 306 18.50 22.80 -29.33
N VAL A 307 17.19 22.57 -29.28
CA VAL A 307 16.41 22.07 -30.42
C VAL A 307 15.89 23.28 -31.16
#